data_AF-A0A7S4T923-F1
#
_entry.id   AF-A0A7S4T923-F1
#
_cell.length_a   1.000
_cell.length_b   1.000
_cell.length_c   1.000
_cell.angle_alpha   90.00
_cell.angle_beta   90.00
_cell.angle_gamma   90.00
#
_symmetry.space_group_name_H-M   'P 1'
#
loop_
_entity.id
_entity.type
_entity.pdbx_description
1 polymer ?
#
loop_
_entity_poly.entity_id
_entity_poly.type
_entity_poly.pdbx_seq_one_letter_code
_entity_poly.pdbx_strand_id
1 'polypeptide(L)'
;DHQTPYDVVEVTSADGTNTRRIGLAAVLSDDPNLYASFRSPGPFGGATIDDPWETLREYKEILENDEGCDVVVPLQHTYVPDDHKTCREFDFPVVLSGHDHHRVDEIVEGTRLIKPGLDGVYATVLEISWDKASSSSEPKIRSEFVKTSNWKPDPDLKLENKRAYDALLPLRNTELARVPPTFTPLSSVNSRGKVCTMGKFICSLLRSSLNVSRRQRRQLVDAVLLMGGNVRGGTEYPPGSFFSLEALEAEIKPDETVGIVKMPGWLLSEGITATHSGDPIPGWVQFDDGVKEEYPENSVKGPIITHVAGKEIEPDRIYSVATKVSDLTNGQSPPWTEYYEAHPEHLPPKGAYANIHAELMSFFARNMWRKIWEAIGPEATTKNGSVIYSNDPTELCTYDCDPSERLERIDLDQDGIVTVDEIHNALRDVVGLSVDPTEKSLAEFVHSFADTTGDGVVTLEDFETFCEEMPAFYESQKWRLAFPKVAADSVAV
;
A
#
# COMPACT_ATOMS: atom_id res chain seq x y z
N ASP A 1 7.12 -25.90 21.10
CA ASP A 1 6.98 -24.78 22.04
C ASP A 1 8.26 -23.97 22.10
N HIS A 2 8.30 -22.87 21.35
CA HIS A 2 9.42 -21.91 21.35
C HIS A 2 9.02 -20.58 22.01
N GLN A 3 7.86 -20.52 22.66
CA GLN A 3 7.39 -19.32 23.35
C GLN A 3 7.93 -19.32 24.77
N THR A 4 8.80 -18.36 25.06
CA THR A 4 9.22 -18.04 26.43
C THR A 4 8.32 -16.91 26.93
N PRO A 5 7.61 -17.09 28.06
CA PRO A 5 6.61 -16.11 28.51
C PRO A 5 7.20 -14.80 29.04
N TYR A 6 8.43 -14.85 29.56
CA TYR A 6 9.17 -13.71 30.08
C TYR A 6 10.67 -13.96 29.93
N ASP A 7 11.48 -12.92 30.13
CA ASP A 7 12.93 -13.06 30.24
C ASP A 7 13.45 -12.29 31.46
N VAL A 8 14.57 -12.74 32.04
CA VAL A 8 15.23 -12.06 33.15
C VAL A 8 16.64 -11.71 32.73
N VAL A 9 16.90 -10.41 32.58
CA VAL A 9 18.21 -9.89 32.19
C VAL A 9 18.95 -9.43 33.43
N GLU A 10 20.12 -10.02 33.67
CA GLU A 10 21.03 -9.55 34.71
C GLU A 10 22.01 -8.53 34.13
N VAL A 11 22.04 -7.33 34.71
CA VAL A 11 22.89 -6.23 34.27
C VAL A 11 23.82 -5.83 35.41
N THR A 12 25.13 -5.89 35.12
CA THR A 12 26.17 -5.49 36.06
C THR A 12 26.74 -4.13 35.66
N SER A 13 26.94 -3.24 36.63
CA SER A 13 27.61 -1.96 36.42
C SER A 13 29.01 -2.15 35.82
N ALA A 14 29.50 -1.17 35.07
CA ALA A 14 30.81 -1.26 34.40
C ALA A 14 31.98 -1.49 35.37
N ASP A 15 31.86 -1.08 36.63
CA ASP A 15 32.84 -1.29 37.69
C ASP A 15 32.64 -2.59 38.48
N GLY A 16 31.61 -3.38 38.15
CA GLY A 16 31.29 -4.66 38.81
C GLY A 16 30.68 -4.52 40.21
N THR A 17 30.39 -3.32 40.69
CA THR A 17 29.99 -3.08 42.09
C THR A 17 28.50 -3.28 42.34
N ASN A 18 27.67 -3.29 41.30
CA ASN A 18 26.23 -3.43 41.40
C ASN A 18 25.70 -4.34 40.30
N THR A 19 24.78 -5.23 40.68
CA THR A 19 24.09 -6.14 39.77
C THR A 19 22.60 -5.97 39.98
N ARG A 20 21.85 -5.85 38.88
CA ARG A 20 20.39 -5.73 38.88
C ARG A 20 19.76 -6.79 38.00
N ARG A 21 18.63 -7.33 38.42
CA ARG A 21 17.78 -8.25 37.64
C ARG A 21 16.60 -7.48 37.08
N ILE A 22 16.44 -7.51 35.76
CA ILE A 22 15.37 -6.82 35.03
C ILE A 22 14.46 -7.88 34.44
N GLY A 23 13.20 -7.90 34.88
CA GLY A 23 12.17 -8.76 34.31
C GLY A 23 11.57 -8.12 33.06
N LEU A 24 11.46 -8.87 31.97
CA LEU A 24 10.80 -8.45 30.74
C LEU A 24 9.53 -9.28 30.56
N ALA A 25 8.37 -8.63 30.58
CA ALA A 25 7.07 -9.26 30.34
C ALA A 25 6.49 -8.74 29.03
N ALA A 26 6.20 -9.62 28.08
CA ALA A 26 5.70 -9.22 26.76
C ALA A 26 4.21 -9.53 26.61
N VAL A 27 3.43 -8.56 26.13
CA VAL A 27 2.01 -8.74 25.78
C VAL A 27 1.66 -8.04 24.47
N LEU A 28 0.59 -8.48 23.84
CA LEU A 28 0.05 -7.93 22.61
C LEU A 28 -1.45 -7.72 22.73
N SER A 29 -2.02 -6.90 21.84
CA SER A 29 -3.47 -6.68 21.77
C SER A 29 -4.23 -8.00 21.62
N ASP A 30 -5.30 -8.20 22.37
CA ASP A 30 -6.20 -9.34 22.27
C ASP A 30 -7.40 -9.09 21.33
N ASP A 31 -7.50 -7.91 20.71
CA ASP A 31 -8.54 -7.59 19.72
C ASP A 31 -8.59 -8.64 18.60
N PRO A 32 -9.67 -9.46 18.51
CA PRO A 32 -9.77 -10.51 17.49
C PRO A 32 -9.80 -9.95 16.07
N ASN A 33 -10.18 -8.69 15.87
CA ASN A 33 -10.24 -8.08 14.54
C ASN A 33 -8.85 -7.90 13.92
N LEU A 34 -7.82 -7.65 14.74
CA LEU A 34 -6.43 -7.56 14.27
C LEU A 34 -5.95 -8.87 13.64
N TYR A 35 -6.47 -9.99 14.13
CA TYR A 35 -6.06 -11.33 13.73
C TYR A 35 -7.06 -12.05 12.81
N ALA A 36 -8.18 -11.41 12.46
CA ALA A 36 -9.24 -12.02 11.66
C ALA A 36 -8.81 -12.43 10.24
N SER A 37 -7.69 -11.89 9.75
CA SER A 37 -7.15 -12.21 8.41
C SER A 37 -6.33 -13.50 8.37
N PHE A 38 -5.91 -14.05 9.52
CA PHE A 38 -5.12 -15.26 9.56
C PHE A 38 -5.97 -16.48 9.24
N ARG A 39 -5.54 -17.24 8.22
CA ARG A 39 -6.16 -18.53 7.88
C ARG A 39 -5.77 -19.59 8.92
N SER A 40 -6.56 -20.67 8.99
CA SER A 40 -6.27 -21.85 9.82
C SER A 40 -4.78 -22.24 9.72
N PRO A 41 -4.08 -22.47 10.84
CA PRO A 41 -4.60 -22.65 12.21
C PRO A 41 -4.94 -21.36 12.97
N GLY A 42 -4.78 -20.18 12.36
CA GLY A 42 -4.99 -18.88 12.99
C GLY A 42 -3.67 -18.13 13.18
N PRO A 43 -3.68 -16.98 13.88
CA PRO A 43 -2.46 -16.23 14.18
C PRO A 43 -1.50 -17.09 15.01
N PHE A 44 -0.20 -16.80 14.93
CA PHE A 44 0.84 -17.45 15.76
C PHE A 44 0.83 -18.99 15.74
N GLY A 45 0.41 -19.59 14.63
CA GLY A 45 0.33 -21.06 14.52
C GLY A 45 -0.85 -21.69 15.24
N GLY A 46 -1.89 -20.91 15.56
CA GLY A 46 -3.08 -21.36 16.29
C GLY A 46 -2.95 -21.27 17.81
N ALA A 47 -1.99 -20.49 18.32
CA ALA A 47 -1.91 -20.17 19.73
C ALA A 47 -3.12 -19.36 20.19
N THR A 48 -3.55 -19.58 21.43
CA THR A 48 -4.55 -18.74 22.09
C THR A 48 -3.91 -17.40 22.43
N ILE A 49 -4.69 -16.32 22.30
CA ILE A 49 -4.30 -14.99 22.77
C ILE A 49 -5.11 -14.76 24.04
N ASP A 50 -4.40 -14.66 25.17
CA ASP A 50 -4.99 -14.40 26.48
C ASP A 50 -5.15 -12.88 26.72
N ASP A 51 -5.94 -12.51 27.73
CA ASP A 51 -6.11 -11.10 28.12
C ASP A 51 -4.77 -10.50 28.57
N PRO A 52 -4.30 -9.39 27.97
CA PRO A 52 -2.96 -8.88 28.21
C PRO A 52 -2.77 -8.36 29.64
N TRP A 53 -3.83 -7.93 30.33
CA TRP A 53 -3.72 -7.40 31.70
C TRP A 53 -3.74 -8.51 32.74
N GLU A 54 -4.52 -9.57 32.54
CA GLU A 54 -4.44 -10.77 33.38
C GLU A 54 -3.07 -11.43 33.24
N THR A 55 -2.54 -11.54 32.01
CA THR A 55 -1.18 -12.03 31.75
C THR A 55 -0.12 -11.14 32.41
N LEU A 56 -0.22 -9.81 32.32
CA LEU A 56 0.73 -8.92 32.99
C LEU A 56 0.65 -9.04 34.52
N ARG A 57 -0.54 -9.26 35.09
CA ARG A 57 -0.72 -9.45 36.53
C ARG A 57 0.00 -10.71 37.02
N GLU A 58 -0.18 -11.82 36.32
CA GLU A 58 0.51 -13.08 36.62
C GLU A 58 2.02 -12.92 36.50
N TYR A 59 2.53 -12.42 35.38
CA TYR A 59 3.97 -12.36 35.16
C TYR A 59 4.68 -11.28 35.98
N LYS A 60 4.00 -10.19 36.35
CA LYS A 60 4.56 -9.24 37.31
C LYS A 60 4.81 -9.92 38.65
N GLU A 61 3.85 -10.69 39.17
CA GLU A 61 4.01 -11.40 40.44
C GLU A 61 5.16 -12.42 40.38
N ILE A 62 5.24 -13.20 39.30
CA ILE A 62 6.34 -14.17 39.09
C ILE A 62 7.69 -13.44 39.03
N LEU A 63 7.80 -12.39 38.21
CA LEU A 63 9.05 -11.68 38.01
C LEU A 63 9.54 -10.96 39.27
N GLU A 64 8.63 -10.39 40.06
CA GLU A 64 8.99 -9.66 41.28
C GLU A 64 9.25 -10.60 42.46
N ASN A 65 8.40 -11.60 42.67
CA ASN A 65 8.45 -12.41 43.89
C ASN A 65 9.27 -13.69 43.74
N ASP A 66 9.10 -14.40 42.61
CA ASP A 66 9.75 -15.71 42.40
C ASP A 66 11.13 -15.53 41.78
N GLU A 67 11.24 -14.68 40.77
CA GLU A 67 12.50 -14.34 40.13
C GLU A 67 13.27 -13.24 40.88
N GLY A 68 12.64 -12.48 41.77
CA GLY A 68 13.32 -11.44 42.54
C GLY A 68 13.93 -10.34 41.67
N CYS A 69 13.23 -9.94 40.59
CA CYS A 69 13.65 -8.83 39.75
C CYS A 69 13.58 -7.50 40.50
N ASP A 70 14.58 -6.64 40.33
CA ASP A 70 14.60 -5.29 40.91
C ASP A 70 13.63 -4.34 40.20
N VAL A 71 13.30 -4.65 38.93
CA VAL A 71 12.32 -3.92 38.13
C VAL A 71 11.73 -4.83 37.07
N VAL A 72 10.44 -4.64 36.77
CA VAL A 72 9.74 -5.27 35.63
C VAL A 72 9.44 -4.20 34.58
N VAL A 73 9.79 -4.49 33.33
CA VAL A 73 9.55 -3.64 32.17
C VAL A 73 8.60 -4.35 31.21
N PRO A 74 7.35 -3.89 31.08
CA PRO A 74 6.44 -4.39 30.07
C PRO A 74 6.89 -4.02 28.66
N LEU A 75 6.84 -5.00 27.76
CA LEU A 75 7.02 -4.87 26.32
C LEU A 75 5.66 -5.11 25.65
N GLN A 76 4.99 -4.03 25.25
CA GLN A 76 3.60 -4.09 24.77
C GLN A 76 3.48 -3.85 23.26
N HIS A 77 2.46 -4.44 22.66
CA HIS A 77 2.01 -4.12 21.30
C HIS A 77 0.49 -3.89 21.29
N THR A 78 0.09 -2.78 21.92
CA THR A 78 -1.31 -2.39 22.17
C THR A 78 -1.55 -0.95 21.72
N TYR A 79 -2.82 -0.55 21.55
CA TYR A 79 -3.17 0.83 21.23
C TYR A 79 -2.93 1.76 22.42
N VAL A 80 -2.66 3.05 22.18
CA VAL A 80 -2.48 4.07 23.24
C VAL A 80 -3.53 4.01 24.37
N PRO A 81 -4.85 3.90 24.11
CA PRO A 81 -5.84 3.79 25.19
C PRO A 81 -5.64 2.57 26.11
N ASP A 82 -5.17 1.46 25.55
CA ASP A 82 -4.88 0.21 26.27
C ASP A 82 -3.55 0.31 27.05
N ASP A 83 -2.57 1.03 26.50
CA ASP A 83 -1.35 1.36 27.26
C ASP A 83 -1.65 2.27 28.44
N HIS A 84 -2.56 3.24 28.27
CA HIS A 84 -3.03 4.07 29.38
C HIS A 84 -3.73 3.22 30.45
N LYS A 85 -4.48 2.19 30.05
CA LYS A 85 -5.07 1.23 31.00
C LYS A 85 -3.96 0.50 31.77
N THR A 86 -2.92 0.04 31.09
CA THR A 86 -1.75 -0.57 31.74
C THR A 86 -1.10 0.39 32.75
N CYS A 87 -0.86 1.64 32.37
CA CYS A 87 -0.27 2.64 33.25
C CYS A 87 -1.13 2.97 34.48
N ARG A 88 -2.46 2.78 34.41
CA ARG A 88 -3.40 3.00 35.52
C ARG A 88 -3.53 1.80 36.45
N GLU A 89 -3.44 0.59 35.92
CA GLU A 89 -3.66 -0.64 36.69
C GLU A 89 -2.41 -1.19 37.38
N PHE A 90 -1.23 -0.75 36.93
CA PHE A 90 0.06 -1.25 37.38
C PHE A 90 0.99 -0.10 37.78
N ASP A 91 1.94 -0.39 38.65
CA ASP A 91 2.96 0.53 39.16
C ASP A 91 4.33 0.33 38.47
N PHE A 92 4.32 0.01 37.17
CA PHE A 92 5.56 -0.11 36.41
C PHE A 92 6.23 1.27 36.29
N PRO A 93 7.56 1.40 36.42
CA PRO A 93 8.21 2.69 36.28
C PRO A 93 8.22 3.18 34.81
N VAL A 94 8.21 2.23 33.86
CA VAL A 94 8.24 2.51 32.42
C VAL A 94 7.54 1.39 31.66
N VAL A 95 6.84 1.76 30.58
CA VAL A 95 6.23 0.86 29.61
C VAL A 95 6.83 1.15 28.23
N LEU A 96 7.32 0.11 27.55
CA LEU A 96 7.76 0.19 26.16
C LEU A 96 6.69 -0.42 25.26
N SER A 97 6.07 0.37 24.40
CA SER A 97 4.93 -0.06 23.59
C SER A 97 5.09 0.24 22.09
N GLY A 98 4.15 -0.27 21.27
CA GLY A 98 4.14 -0.22 19.81
C GLY A 98 2.75 0.04 19.23
N HIS A 99 2.46 -0.54 18.05
CA HIS A 99 1.14 -0.53 17.38
C HIS A 99 0.65 0.77 16.72
N ASP A 100 0.65 1.92 17.40
CA ASP A 100 0.00 3.14 16.86
C ASP A 100 0.82 3.92 15.83
N HIS A 101 2.07 3.51 15.61
CA HIS A 101 3.04 4.07 14.64
C HIS A 101 3.43 5.55 14.84
N HIS A 102 2.80 6.29 15.74
CA HIS A 102 3.25 7.63 16.15
C HIS A 102 4.16 7.55 17.39
N ARG A 103 4.85 8.65 17.67
CA ARG A 103 5.73 8.74 18.84
C ARG A 103 4.92 9.13 20.07
N VAL A 104 5.17 8.45 21.18
CA VAL A 104 4.55 8.73 22.48
C VAL A 104 5.64 8.80 23.53
N ASP A 105 5.72 9.89 24.27
CA ASP A 105 6.56 10.01 25.47
C ASP A 105 5.79 10.85 26.49
N GLU A 106 5.09 10.16 27.38
CA GLU A 106 4.21 10.78 28.36
C GLU A 106 4.30 10.05 29.71
N ILE A 107 3.78 10.72 30.75
CA ILE A 107 3.69 10.15 32.09
C ILE A 107 2.20 10.02 32.44
N VAL A 108 1.77 8.79 32.71
CA VAL A 108 0.39 8.44 33.07
C VAL A 108 0.43 7.75 34.42
N GLU A 109 -0.22 8.33 35.44
CA GLU A 109 -0.25 7.80 36.82
C GLU A 109 1.15 7.43 37.39
N GLY A 110 2.18 8.19 37.03
CA GLY A 110 3.56 7.96 37.48
C GLY A 110 4.37 6.99 36.60
N THR A 111 3.72 6.22 35.73
CA THR A 111 4.36 5.35 34.74
C THR A 111 4.75 6.16 33.51
N ARG A 112 6.00 6.03 33.03
CA ARG A 112 6.41 6.63 31.74
C ARG A 112 6.08 5.71 30.57
N LEU A 113 5.20 6.13 29.67
CA LEU A 113 4.83 5.39 28.46
C LEU A 113 5.66 5.86 27.27
N ILE A 114 6.30 4.92 26.57
CA ILE A 114 7.19 5.23 25.45
C ILE A 114 6.84 4.42 24.20
N LYS A 115 6.64 5.11 23.07
CA LYS A 115 6.57 4.53 21.71
C LYS A 115 7.49 5.29 20.75
N PRO A 116 8.45 4.63 20.08
CA PRO A 116 9.42 5.30 19.19
C PRO A 116 8.87 5.69 17.81
N GLY A 117 7.61 5.35 17.49
CA GLY A 117 7.05 5.52 16.16
C GLY A 117 7.26 4.29 15.28
N LEU A 118 7.47 4.50 13.98
CA LEU A 118 7.58 3.44 12.97
C LEU A 118 8.89 3.46 12.17
N ASP A 119 9.10 2.39 11.39
CA ASP A 119 10.14 2.22 10.35
C ASP A 119 11.59 2.38 10.82
N GLY A 120 11.83 2.33 12.13
CA GLY A 120 13.15 2.54 12.70
C GLY A 120 13.70 3.94 12.47
N VAL A 121 12.84 4.94 12.20
CA VAL A 121 13.26 6.35 12.03
C VAL A 121 13.85 6.90 13.33
N TYR A 122 13.26 6.51 14.46
CA TYR A 122 13.76 6.82 15.79
C TYR A 122 14.01 5.55 16.57
N ALA A 123 15.03 5.58 17.42
CA ALA A 123 15.25 4.62 18.49
C ALA A 123 15.03 5.31 19.84
N THR A 124 14.49 4.56 20.80
CA THR A 124 14.44 5.02 22.20
C THR A 124 15.78 4.70 22.87
N VAL A 125 16.45 5.71 23.40
CA VAL A 125 17.52 5.52 24.39
C VAL A 125 16.88 5.65 25.77
N LEU A 126 16.75 4.53 26.48
CA LEU A 126 16.18 4.46 27.83
C LEU A 126 17.29 4.32 28.86
N GLU A 127 17.30 5.19 29.86
CA GLU A 127 18.15 5.10 31.04
C GLU A 127 17.29 4.78 32.27
N ILE A 128 17.59 3.66 32.91
CA ILE A 128 17.03 3.26 34.20
C ILE A 128 18.16 3.34 35.23
N SER A 129 18.00 4.16 36.27
CA SER A 129 19.08 4.45 37.22
C SER A 129 18.61 4.48 38.67
N TRP A 130 19.48 4.05 39.59
CA TRP A 130 19.26 4.13 41.04
C TRP A 130 20.32 5.03 41.66
N ASP A 131 19.93 5.80 42.67
CA ASP A 131 20.85 6.75 43.33
C ASP A 131 22.00 6.05 44.08
N LYS A 132 21.80 4.81 44.55
CA LYS A 132 22.79 4.01 45.26
C LYS A 132 22.61 2.52 44.96
N ALA A 133 23.71 1.77 44.95
CA ALA A 133 23.70 0.32 44.74
C ALA A 133 22.84 -0.43 45.79
N SER A 134 22.80 0.04 47.03
CA SER A 134 21.96 -0.55 48.09
C SER A 134 20.53 -0.01 48.14
N SER A 135 20.13 0.88 47.22
CA SER A 135 18.80 1.48 47.26
C SER A 135 17.74 0.49 46.79
N SER A 136 16.72 0.28 47.61
CA SER A 136 15.44 -0.34 47.23
C SER A 136 14.41 0.71 46.77
N SER A 137 14.84 1.95 46.53
CA SER A 137 13.97 3.01 46.02
C SER A 137 13.58 2.76 44.56
N GLU A 138 12.45 3.33 44.16
CA GLU A 138 12.05 3.39 42.75
C GLU A 138 13.19 3.91 41.85
N PRO A 139 13.38 3.33 40.65
CA PRO A 139 14.36 3.82 39.70
C PRO A 139 13.96 5.18 39.11
N LYS A 140 14.96 5.97 38.76
CA LYS A 140 14.78 7.17 37.92
C LYS A 140 14.81 6.77 36.46
N ILE A 141 13.75 7.16 35.74
CA ILE A 141 13.57 6.89 34.31
C ILE A 141 13.86 8.14 33.49
N ARG A 142 14.78 8.02 32.52
CA ARG A 142 15.01 9.03 31.49
C ARG A 142 14.94 8.38 30.13
N SER A 143 14.38 9.08 29.15
CA SER A 143 14.35 8.62 27.77
C SER A 143 14.57 9.77 26.79
N GLU A 144 15.16 9.43 25.66
CA GLU A 144 15.28 10.30 24.50
C GLU A 144 14.98 9.51 23.22
N PHE A 145 14.23 10.11 22.30
CA PHE A 145 14.12 9.62 20.93
C PHE A 145 15.25 10.15 20.07
N VAL A 146 16.07 9.24 19.58
CA VAL A 146 17.18 9.59 18.70
C VAL A 146 16.90 9.19 17.27
N LYS A 147 17.16 10.09 16.31
CA LYS A 147 17.01 9.78 14.87
C LYS A 147 18.10 8.82 14.43
N THR A 148 17.76 7.61 14.02
CA THR A 148 18.73 6.59 13.60
C THR A 148 19.62 7.06 12.44
N SER A 149 19.10 7.94 11.58
CA SER A 149 19.85 8.59 10.49
C SER A 149 21.04 9.45 10.93
N ASN A 150 21.14 9.80 12.22
CA ASN A 150 22.28 10.55 12.75
C ASN A 150 23.53 9.67 12.90
N TRP A 151 23.40 8.35 12.81
CA TRP A 151 24.50 7.39 12.89
C TRP A 151 24.87 6.85 11.50
N LYS A 152 26.15 6.53 11.32
CA LYS A 152 26.61 5.87 10.10
C LYS A 152 26.12 4.42 10.08
N PRO A 153 25.59 3.90 8.95
CA PRO A 153 25.26 2.50 8.82
C PRO A 153 26.48 1.62 9.08
N ASP A 154 26.28 0.54 9.83
CA ASP A 154 27.29 -0.50 10.00
C ASP A 154 27.63 -1.13 8.64
N PRO A 155 28.91 -1.25 8.26
CA PRO A 155 29.31 -1.70 6.93
C PRO A 155 28.90 -3.15 6.63
N ASP A 156 28.92 -4.03 7.63
CA ASP A 156 28.60 -5.46 7.44
C ASP A 156 27.08 -5.63 7.31
N LEU A 157 26.30 -5.00 8.19
CA LEU A 157 24.84 -4.99 8.08
C LEU A 157 24.36 -4.34 6.79
N LYS A 158 25.05 -3.29 6.30
CA LYS A 158 24.75 -2.66 5.01
C LYS A 158 24.97 -3.62 3.85
N LEU A 159 26.02 -4.46 3.90
CA LEU A 159 26.28 -5.45 2.87
C LEU A 159 25.20 -6.54 2.86
N GLU A 160 24.82 -7.05 4.03
CA GLU A 160 23.75 -8.06 4.13
C GLU A 160 22.40 -7.48 3.70
N ASN A 161 22.08 -6.25 4.09
CA ASN A 161 20.90 -5.54 3.62
C ASN A 161 20.89 -5.44 2.08
N LYS A 162 22.01 -5.02 1.47
CA LYS A 162 22.12 -4.97 0.02
C LYS A 162 21.86 -6.33 -0.63
N ARG A 163 22.43 -7.42 -0.10
CA ARG A 163 22.20 -8.78 -0.63
C ARG A 163 20.73 -9.18 -0.55
N ALA A 164 20.05 -8.84 0.55
CA ALA A 164 18.62 -9.10 0.70
C ALA A 164 17.79 -8.35 -0.35
N TYR A 165 18.10 -7.06 -0.60
CA TYR A 165 17.43 -6.27 -1.63
C TYR A 165 17.80 -6.69 -3.07
N ASP A 166 19.01 -7.23 -3.29
CA ASP A 166 19.41 -7.71 -4.61
C ASP A 166 18.51 -8.86 -5.09
N ALA A 167 17.87 -9.62 -4.18
CA ALA A 167 16.88 -10.64 -4.53
C ALA A 167 15.59 -10.05 -5.14
N LEU A 168 15.30 -8.76 -4.92
CA LEU A 168 14.12 -8.07 -5.46
C LEU A 168 14.42 -7.39 -6.81
N LEU A 169 15.66 -7.47 -7.31
CA LEU A 169 16.05 -6.86 -8.58
C LEU A 169 15.13 -7.22 -9.76
N PRO A 170 14.71 -8.48 -9.94
CA PRO A 170 13.82 -8.81 -11.06
C PRO A 170 12.48 -8.07 -11.00
N LEU A 171 11.89 -7.97 -9.81
CA LEU A 171 10.64 -7.21 -9.59
C LEU A 171 10.84 -5.72 -9.81
N ARG A 172 11.98 -5.19 -9.34
CA ARG A 172 12.31 -3.76 -9.47
C ARG A 172 12.55 -3.33 -10.92
N ASN A 173 13.16 -4.21 -11.70
CA ASN A 173 13.49 -3.96 -13.10
C ASN A 173 12.31 -4.22 -14.06
N THR A 174 11.17 -4.68 -13.55
CA THR A 174 9.95 -4.95 -14.32
C THR A 174 8.97 -3.79 -14.22
N GLU A 175 8.82 -3.04 -15.31
CA GLU A 175 8.01 -1.84 -15.45
C GLU A 175 6.52 -2.17 -15.67
N LEU A 176 5.66 -1.67 -14.78
CA LEU A 176 4.20 -1.76 -14.92
C LEU A 176 3.60 -0.52 -15.58
N ALA A 177 4.11 0.66 -15.25
CA ALA A 177 3.62 1.92 -15.82
C ALA A 177 4.67 3.03 -15.76
N ARG A 178 4.58 3.95 -16.72
CA ARG A 178 5.33 5.21 -16.66
C ARG A 178 4.61 6.18 -15.75
N VAL A 179 5.39 6.99 -15.03
CA VAL A 179 4.86 7.96 -14.06
C VAL A 179 4.68 9.31 -14.77
N PRO A 180 3.45 9.83 -14.91
CA PRO A 180 3.23 11.13 -15.53
C PRO A 180 3.83 12.28 -14.70
N PRO A 181 4.26 13.39 -15.33
CA PRO A 181 4.85 14.54 -14.63
C PRO A 181 3.97 15.11 -13.51
N THR A 182 2.65 15.01 -13.63
CA THR A 182 1.68 15.46 -12.60
C THR A 182 1.78 14.72 -11.27
N PHE A 183 2.41 13.54 -11.25
CA PHE A 183 2.67 12.74 -10.04
C PHE A 183 4.14 12.81 -9.60
N THR A 184 4.92 13.72 -10.18
CA THR A 184 6.32 13.93 -9.79
C THR A 184 6.46 15.11 -8.81
N PRO A 185 7.35 15.05 -7.79
CA PRO A 185 8.19 13.90 -7.42
C PRO A 185 7.34 12.74 -6.91
N LEU A 186 7.71 11.50 -7.24
CA LEU A 186 6.97 10.32 -6.81
C LEU A 186 7.44 9.89 -5.42
N SER A 187 6.53 9.90 -4.44
CA SER A 187 6.85 9.62 -3.03
C SER A 187 5.66 9.03 -2.31
N SER A 188 5.92 8.05 -1.45
CA SER A 188 4.97 7.50 -0.47
C SER A 188 5.31 7.86 0.98
N VAL A 189 6.35 8.68 1.19
CA VAL A 189 6.78 9.10 2.52
C VAL A 189 5.66 9.82 3.26
N ASN A 190 5.44 9.42 4.52
CA ASN A 190 4.43 10.01 5.40
C ASN A 190 3.00 9.94 4.84
N SER A 191 2.63 8.84 4.15
CA SER A 191 1.28 8.60 3.65
C SER A 191 0.19 8.71 4.72
N ARG A 192 0.51 8.45 5.99
CA ARG A 192 -0.42 8.61 7.13
C ARG A 192 -0.59 10.05 7.61
N GLY A 193 0.27 10.97 7.18
CA GLY A 193 0.30 12.36 7.63
C GLY A 193 0.20 13.41 6.53
N LYS A 194 0.12 13.00 5.25
CA LYS A 194 -0.14 13.86 4.09
C LYS A 194 -0.70 13.04 2.93
N VAL A 195 -1.38 13.70 1.98
CA VAL A 195 -1.64 13.12 0.66
C VAL A 195 -0.32 13.07 -0.11
N CYS A 196 0.15 11.87 -0.45
CA CYS A 196 1.41 11.65 -1.16
C CYS A 196 1.16 11.40 -2.66
N THR A 197 2.17 11.68 -3.48
CA THR A 197 2.04 11.56 -4.95
C THR A 197 1.91 10.11 -5.41
N MET A 198 2.58 9.16 -4.73
CA MET A 198 2.41 7.74 -4.99
C MET A 198 0.99 7.27 -4.65
N GLY A 199 0.46 7.65 -3.47
CA GLY A 199 -0.92 7.33 -3.09
C GLY A 199 -1.94 7.87 -4.09
N LYS A 200 -1.75 9.12 -4.53
CA LYS A 200 -2.57 9.74 -5.58
C LYS A 200 -2.47 9.02 -6.93
N PHE A 201 -1.26 8.59 -7.31
CA PHE A 201 -1.03 7.85 -8.55
C PHE A 201 -1.70 6.48 -8.54
N ILE A 202 -1.53 5.70 -7.47
CA ILE A 202 -2.16 4.38 -7.30
C ILE A 202 -3.69 4.52 -7.29
N CYS A 203 -4.26 5.48 -6.56
CA CYS A 203 -5.70 5.71 -6.56
C CYS A 203 -6.22 6.07 -7.97
N SER A 204 -5.45 6.84 -8.75
CA SER A 204 -5.81 7.22 -10.12
C SER A 204 -5.75 6.04 -11.10
N LEU A 205 -4.75 5.17 -10.95
CA LEU A 205 -4.63 3.91 -11.69
C LEU A 205 -5.78 2.96 -11.35
N LEU A 206 -6.09 2.79 -10.06
CA LEU A 206 -7.19 1.95 -9.60
C LEU A 206 -8.55 2.49 -10.05
N ARG A 207 -8.74 3.81 -10.07
CA ARG A 207 -9.95 4.42 -10.64
C ARG A 207 -10.08 4.10 -12.12
N SER A 208 -8.96 4.11 -12.84
CA SER A 208 -8.93 3.79 -14.27
C SER A 208 -9.22 2.31 -14.51
N SER A 209 -8.68 1.39 -13.68
CA SER A 209 -8.92 -0.05 -13.81
C SER A 209 -10.38 -0.42 -13.54
N LEU A 210 -10.99 0.17 -12.52
CA LEU A 210 -12.40 -0.07 -12.15
C LEU A 210 -13.39 0.52 -13.17
N ASN A 211 -12.99 1.54 -13.92
CA ASN A 211 -13.81 2.19 -14.94
C ASN A 211 -13.66 1.60 -16.35
N VAL A 212 -12.97 0.47 -16.52
CA VAL A 212 -12.91 -0.19 -17.83
C VAL A 212 -14.26 -0.84 -18.13
N SER A 213 -14.90 -0.45 -19.24
CA SER A 213 -16.15 -1.03 -19.72
C SER A 213 -16.03 -2.55 -19.86
N ARG A 214 -16.70 -3.31 -18.99
CA ARG A 214 -16.95 -4.74 -19.19
C ARG A 214 -18.36 -4.88 -19.79
N ARG A 215 -18.55 -5.74 -20.80
CA ARG A 215 -19.85 -5.99 -21.49
C ARG A 215 -21.05 -6.15 -20.53
N GLN A 216 -20.80 -6.53 -19.26
CA GLN A 216 -21.83 -6.81 -18.26
C GLN A 216 -21.93 -5.79 -17.10
N ARG A 217 -21.04 -4.78 -16.98
CA ARG A 217 -21.08 -3.80 -15.87
C ARG A 217 -20.64 -2.40 -16.32
N ARG A 218 -21.62 -1.50 -16.43
CA ARG A 218 -21.41 -0.05 -16.59
C ARG A 218 -21.44 0.63 -15.21
N GLN A 219 -20.54 0.21 -14.31
CA GLN A 219 -20.36 0.89 -13.03
C GLN A 219 -19.27 1.95 -13.21
N LEU A 220 -19.65 3.22 -13.11
CA LEU A 220 -18.72 4.34 -13.10
C LEU A 220 -18.31 4.61 -11.65
N VAL A 221 -17.02 4.53 -11.36
CA VAL A 221 -16.41 4.94 -10.09
C VAL A 221 -15.99 6.40 -10.21
N ASP A 222 -16.57 7.25 -9.36
CA ASP A 222 -16.33 8.69 -9.33
C ASP A 222 -15.02 9.04 -8.61
N ALA A 223 -14.70 8.32 -7.54
CA ALA A 223 -13.48 8.50 -6.74
C ALA A 223 -12.97 7.19 -6.14
N VAL A 224 -11.67 7.13 -5.87
CA VAL A 224 -11.01 6.06 -5.13
C VAL A 224 -10.36 6.65 -3.89
N LEU A 225 -10.61 6.03 -2.73
CA LEU A 225 -10.04 6.41 -1.44
C LEU A 225 -9.31 5.23 -0.81
N LEU A 226 -8.08 5.46 -0.33
CA LEU A 226 -7.32 4.49 0.46
C LEU A 226 -6.77 5.19 1.69
N MET A 227 -6.92 4.61 2.88
CA MET A 227 -6.31 5.22 4.06
C MET A 227 -4.79 5.22 3.93
N GLY A 228 -4.12 6.21 4.52
CA GLY A 228 -2.66 6.31 4.46
C GLY A 228 -1.94 5.05 4.94
N GLY A 229 -2.56 4.29 5.84
CA GLY A 229 -2.05 2.99 6.29
C GLY A 229 -2.03 1.88 5.23
N ASN A 230 -2.78 2.02 4.14
CA ASN A 230 -2.78 1.08 3.01
C ASN A 230 -1.70 1.40 1.98
N VAL A 231 -1.07 2.58 2.04
CA VAL A 231 0.09 2.97 1.19
C VAL A 231 1.35 2.89 2.04
N ARG A 232 2.17 1.85 1.78
CA ARG A 232 3.13 1.33 2.76
C ARG A 232 4.61 1.48 2.37
N GLY A 233 4.93 1.91 1.15
CA GLY A 233 6.31 1.86 0.67
C GLY A 233 7.26 2.84 1.36
N GLY A 234 6.75 3.94 1.93
CA GLY A 234 7.54 4.90 2.70
C GLY A 234 8.79 5.44 1.98
N THR A 235 8.76 5.52 0.65
CA THR A 235 9.94 5.69 -0.20
C THR A 235 9.87 6.97 -1.02
N GLU A 236 11.03 7.63 -1.18
CA GLU A 236 11.26 8.68 -2.20
C GLU A 236 11.81 8.03 -3.46
N TYR A 237 11.08 8.12 -4.57
CA TYR A 237 11.50 7.52 -5.84
C TYR A 237 12.34 8.54 -6.64
N PRO A 238 13.50 8.13 -7.19
CA PRO A 238 14.33 9.01 -8.01
C PRO A 238 13.56 9.62 -9.21
N PRO A 239 13.92 10.84 -9.65
CA PRO A 239 13.39 11.39 -10.90
C PRO A 239 13.62 10.45 -12.09
N GLY A 240 12.57 10.22 -12.89
CA GLY A 240 12.62 9.30 -14.02
C GLY A 240 12.35 7.84 -13.67
N SER A 241 12.11 7.51 -12.39
CA SER A 241 11.62 6.18 -12.01
C SER A 241 10.29 5.86 -12.68
N PHE A 242 10.13 4.60 -13.07
CA PHE A 242 8.86 4.02 -13.45
C PHE A 242 8.19 3.32 -12.26
N PHE A 243 6.91 3.01 -12.38
CA PHE A 243 6.19 2.21 -11.41
C PHE A 243 6.45 0.73 -11.72
N SER A 244 7.21 0.07 -10.85
CA SER A 244 7.66 -1.32 -11.02
C SER A 244 6.73 -2.31 -10.32
N LEU A 245 6.94 -3.60 -10.60
CA LEU A 245 6.28 -4.68 -9.88
C LEU A 245 6.65 -4.68 -8.38
N GLU A 246 7.93 -4.44 -8.06
CA GLU A 246 8.38 -4.22 -6.67
C GLU A 246 7.64 -3.05 -6.01
N ALA A 247 7.46 -1.95 -6.72
CA ALA A 247 6.75 -0.78 -6.17
C ALA A 247 5.28 -1.11 -5.86
N LEU A 248 4.59 -1.88 -6.71
CA LEU A 248 3.23 -2.31 -6.43
C LEU A 248 3.14 -3.18 -5.16
N GLU A 249 4.06 -4.14 -5.00
CA GLU A 249 4.12 -5.03 -3.83
C GLU A 249 4.54 -4.33 -2.54
N ALA A 250 5.47 -3.37 -2.63
CA ALA A 250 5.92 -2.58 -1.50
C ALA A 250 4.85 -1.58 -1.04
N GLU A 251 4.13 -0.97 -1.98
CA GLU A 251 3.16 0.08 -1.67
C GLU A 251 1.82 -0.47 -1.18
N ILE A 252 1.29 -1.53 -1.79
CA ILE A 252 -0.02 -2.09 -1.48
C ILE A 252 0.13 -3.55 -1.06
N LYS A 253 -0.53 -3.94 0.03
CA LYS A 253 -0.52 -5.35 0.47
C LYS A 253 -1.26 -6.24 -0.55
N PRO A 254 -0.75 -7.43 -0.92
CA PRO A 254 -1.36 -8.28 -1.94
C PRO A 254 -2.82 -8.71 -1.68
N ASP A 255 -3.24 -8.82 -0.42
CA ASP A 255 -4.60 -9.19 -0.03
C ASP A 255 -5.53 -7.97 0.20
N GLU A 256 -5.06 -6.75 -0.09
CA GLU A 256 -5.84 -5.54 0.07
C GLU A 256 -6.99 -5.49 -0.94
N THR A 257 -8.19 -5.17 -0.46
CA THR A 257 -9.42 -5.18 -1.28
C THR A 257 -10.23 -3.90 -1.12
N VAL A 258 -10.92 -3.51 -2.18
CA VAL A 258 -11.83 -2.36 -2.19
C VAL A 258 -13.24 -2.78 -2.56
N GLY A 259 -14.23 -2.18 -1.91
CA GLY A 259 -15.63 -2.24 -2.31
C GLY A 259 -16.07 -0.91 -2.90
N ILE A 260 -17.07 -0.93 -3.78
CA ILE A 260 -17.69 0.29 -4.31
C ILE A 260 -18.91 0.61 -3.44
N VAL A 261 -18.87 1.75 -2.75
CA VAL A 261 -19.95 2.26 -1.89
C VAL A 261 -20.64 3.47 -2.54
N LYS A 262 -21.88 3.73 -2.12
CA LYS A 262 -22.64 4.91 -2.51
C LYS A 262 -22.56 5.95 -1.39
N MET A 263 -21.99 7.10 -1.70
CA MET A 263 -21.70 8.13 -0.70
C MET A 263 -22.24 9.49 -1.17
N PRO A 264 -23.10 10.17 -0.39
CA PRO A 264 -23.44 11.57 -0.65
C PRO A 264 -22.20 12.46 -0.65
N GLY A 265 -22.19 13.52 -1.47
CA GLY A 265 -21.08 14.47 -1.56
C GLY A 265 -20.70 15.11 -0.22
N TRP A 266 -21.69 15.43 0.63
CA TRP A 266 -21.44 15.97 1.97
C TRP A 266 -20.64 14.98 2.84
N LEU A 267 -21.03 13.69 2.83
CA LEU A 267 -20.40 12.64 3.62
C LEU A 267 -18.98 12.34 3.13
N LEU A 268 -18.79 12.38 1.82
CA LEU A 268 -17.48 12.25 1.19
C LEU A 268 -16.55 13.39 1.62
N SER A 269 -17.03 14.63 1.55
CA SER A 269 -16.25 15.80 1.97
C SER A 269 -15.92 15.75 3.45
N GLU A 270 -16.92 15.59 4.32
CA GLU A 270 -16.72 15.62 5.78
C GLU A 270 -15.80 14.50 6.25
N GLY A 271 -15.95 13.31 5.68
CA GLY A 271 -15.12 12.20 6.09
C GLY A 271 -13.66 12.33 5.64
N ILE A 272 -13.38 12.86 4.43
CA ILE A 272 -12.00 13.19 4.03
C ILE A 272 -11.43 14.26 4.97
N THR A 273 -12.17 15.36 5.19
CA THR A 273 -11.76 16.44 6.09
C THR A 273 -11.44 15.90 7.49
N ALA A 274 -12.26 14.99 8.04
CA ALA A 274 -12.06 14.41 9.35
C ALA A 274 -10.73 13.64 9.45
N THR A 275 -10.40 12.80 8.44
CA THR A 275 -9.14 12.03 8.43
C THR A 275 -7.88 12.91 8.32
N HIS A 276 -8.02 14.15 7.87
CA HIS A 276 -6.92 15.12 7.71
C HIS A 276 -6.85 16.14 8.85
N SER A 277 -7.76 16.08 9.84
CA SER A 277 -7.89 17.10 10.90
C SER A 277 -6.96 16.91 12.12
N GLY A 278 -6.00 15.99 12.06
CA GLY A 278 -4.88 15.89 13.01
C GLY A 278 -4.92 14.74 14.03
N ASP A 279 -3.92 14.74 14.90
CA ASP A 279 -3.69 13.79 16.02
C ASP A 279 -4.88 13.82 17.01
N PRO A 280 -5.37 12.70 17.58
CA PRO A 280 -4.66 11.43 17.81
C PRO A 280 -4.92 10.31 16.79
N ILE A 281 -5.47 10.58 15.60
CA ILE A 281 -5.95 9.49 14.71
C ILE A 281 -5.21 9.52 13.36
N PRO A 282 -4.08 8.80 13.21
CA PRO A 282 -3.28 8.86 12.00
C PRO A 282 -3.85 7.95 10.91
N GLY A 283 -4.52 8.56 9.93
CA GLY A 283 -4.98 7.87 8.74
C GLY A 283 -5.30 8.82 7.61
N TRP A 284 -4.41 9.76 7.25
CA TRP A 284 -4.68 10.66 6.12
C TRP A 284 -5.12 9.88 4.89
N VAL A 285 -6.39 10.05 4.49
CA VAL A 285 -6.92 9.34 3.34
C VAL A 285 -6.27 9.87 2.07
N GLN A 286 -5.79 8.94 1.25
CA GLN A 286 -5.28 9.16 -0.09
C GLN A 286 -6.44 9.08 -1.07
N PHE A 287 -6.37 9.84 -2.15
CA PHE A 287 -7.41 9.88 -3.16
C PHE A 287 -6.86 10.12 -4.56
N ASP A 288 -7.65 9.81 -5.60
CA ASP A 288 -7.25 9.98 -6.99
C ASP A 288 -7.18 11.45 -7.45
N ASP A 289 -6.65 11.66 -8.66
CA ASP A 289 -6.51 12.98 -9.31
C ASP A 289 -7.82 13.69 -9.66
N GLY A 290 -8.96 13.00 -9.60
CA GLY A 290 -10.29 13.57 -9.75
C GLY A 290 -10.81 14.30 -8.50
N VAL A 291 -10.18 14.09 -7.34
CA VAL A 291 -10.49 14.80 -6.09
C VAL A 291 -9.54 15.99 -5.93
N LYS A 292 -10.12 17.17 -5.66
CA LYS A 292 -9.35 18.39 -5.38
C LYS A 292 -9.76 18.97 -4.04
N GLU A 293 -8.76 19.51 -3.36
CA GLU A 293 -8.89 20.07 -2.03
C GLU A 293 -8.26 21.46 -1.95
N GLU A 294 -8.80 22.28 -1.06
CA GLU A 294 -8.27 23.60 -0.73
C GLU A 294 -8.13 23.73 0.79
N TYR A 295 -7.01 24.30 1.24
CA TYR A 295 -6.77 24.61 2.63
C TYR A 295 -7.10 26.08 2.87
N PRO A 296 -8.17 26.41 3.60
CA PRO A 296 -8.44 27.79 3.96
C PRO A 296 -7.33 28.31 4.86
N GLU A 297 -6.87 29.54 4.63
CA GLU A 297 -5.89 30.20 5.50
C GLU A 297 -6.39 30.21 6.95
N ASN A 298 -5.57 29.70 7.88
CA ASN A 298 -5.84 29.61 9.32
C ASN A 298 -6.95 28.62 9.73
N SER A 299 -7.33 27.66 8.88
CA SER A 299 -8.26 26.61 9.30
C SER A 299 -7.57 25.55 10.18
N VAL A 300 -8.09 25.38 11.39
CA VAL A 300 -7.76 24.23 12.28
C VAL A 300 -8.51 22.97 11.85
N LYS A 301 -9.61 23.14 11.10
CA LYS A 301 -10.36 22.06 10.47
C LYS A 301 -9.66 21.72 9.15
N GLY A 302 -9.55 20.43 8.80
CA GLY A 302 -8.84 19.96 7.60
C GLY A 302 -9.29 20.59 6.26
N PRO A 303 -8.87 20.04 5.11
CA PRO A 303 -9.16 20.65 3.82
C PRO A 303 -10.66 20.71 3.51
N ILE A 304 -11.02 21.66 2.64
CA ILE A 304 -12.32 21.71 1.97
C ILE A 304 -12.20 20.98 0.63
N ILE A 305 -13.02 19.96 0.41
CA ILE A 305 -13.08 19.27 -0.87
C ILE A 305 -13.89 20.10 -1.85
N THR A 306 -13.28 20.47 -2.97
CA THR A 306 -13.92 21.35 -3.98
C THR A 306 -14.38 20.57 -5.20
N HIS A 307 -13.72 19.46 -5.53
CA HIS A 307 -14.04 18.67 -6.71
C HIS A 307 -14.01 17.17 -6.44
N VAL A 308 -14.88 16.44 -7.14
CA VAL A 308 -14.94 14.97 -7.19
C VAL A 308 -15.23 14.57 -8.64
N ALA A 309 -14.54 13.54 -9.14
CA ALA A 309 -14.59 13.13 -10.54
C ALA A 309 -14.27 14.29 -11.53
N GLY A 310 -13.44 15.25 -11.11
CA GLY A 310 -13.06 16.42 -11.91
C GLY A 310 -14.14 17.49 -12.07
N LYS A 311 -15.27 17.39 -11.36
CA LYS A 311 -16.35 18.40 -11.32
C LYS A 311 -16.51 18.93 -9.90
N GLU A 312 -17.09 20.12 -9.76
CA GLU A 312 -17.43 20.67 -8.43
C GLU A 312 -18.26 19.65 -7.63
N ILE A 313 -17.97 19.56 -6.33
CA ILE A 313 -18.68 18.63 -5.47
C ILE A 313 -20.10 19.15 -5.19
N GLU A 314 -21.08 18.27 -5.36
CA GLU A 314 -22.49 18.54 -5.08
C GLU A 314 -22.89 17.79 -3.79
N PRO A 315 -23.29 18.49 -2.71
CA PRO A 315 -23.51 17.86 -1.40
C PRO A 315 -24.48 16.66 -1.43
N ASP A 316 -25.59 16.78 -2.16
CA ASP A 316 -26.65 15.77 -2.18
C ASP A 316 -26.48 14.73 -3.31
N ARG A 317 -25.50 14.93 -4.21
CA ARG A 317 -25.24 13.96 -5.27
C ARG A 317 -24.64 12.70 -4.66
N ILE A 318 -25.15 11.54 -5.08
CA ILE A 318 -24.59 10.24 -4.69
C ILE A 318 -23.44 9.89 -5.61
N TYR A 319 -22.25 9.77 -5.04
CA TYR A 319 -21.02 9.35 -5.70
C TYR A 319 -20.79 7.85 -5.52
N SER A 320 -20.20 7.21 -6.53
CA SER A 320 -19.70 5.84 -6.43
C SER A 320 -18.23 5.89 -6.03
N VAL A 321 -17.91 5.50 -4.80
CA VAL A 321 -16.57 5.61 -4.23
C VAL A 321 -16.01 4.22 -4.01
N ALA A 322 -14.85 3.91 -4.58
CA ALA A 322 -14.15 2.67 -4.27
C ALA A 322 -13.21 2.90 -3.09
N THR A 323 -13.34 2.08 -2.04
CA THR A 323 -12.53 2.19 -0.84
C THR A 323 -12.49 0.88 -0.08
N LYS A 324 -11.56 0.74 0.87
CA LYS A 324 -11.54 -0.42 1.77
C LYS A 324 -12.71 -0.31 2.75
N VAL A 325 -13.66 -1.24 2.65
CA VAL A 325 -14.93 -1.13 3.38
C VAL A 325 -14.73 -1.10 4.91
N SER A 326 -13.73 -1.80 5.44
CA SER A 326 -13.44 -1.75 6.88
C SER A 326 -12.98 -0.38 7.37
N ASP A 327 -12.44 0.47 6.49
CA ASP A 327 -11.98 1.80 6.88
C ASP A 327 -13.12 2.79 7.10
N LEU A 328 -14.32 2.44 6.62
CA LEU A 328 -15.53 3.23 6.85
C LEU A 328 -16.10 3.05 8.26
N THR A 329 -15.65 2.03 9.01
CA THR A 329 -16.18 1.67 10.33
C THR A 329 -15.05 1.46 11.36
N ASN A 330 -13.84 1.91 11.09
CA ASN A 330 -12.68 1.72 11.97
C ASN A 330 -12.45 2.90 12.95
N GLY A 331 -13.35 3.88 12.98
CA GLY A 331 -13.24 5.07 13.82
C GLY A 331 -12.25 6.14 13.32
N GLN A 332 -11.54 5.92 12.21
CA GLN A 332 -10.59 6.92 11.67
C GLN A 332 -11.28 8.15 11.08
N SER A 333 -12.54 8.01 10.71
CA SER A 333 -13.41 9.10 10.31
C SER A 333 -14.74 8.97 11.05
N PRO A 334 -15.02 9.82 12.06
CA PRO A 334 -16.29 9.80 12.77
C PRO A 334 -17.51 9.93 11.84
N PRO A 335 -17.54 10.84 10.84
CA PRO A 335 -18.68 10.95 9.92
C PRO A 335 -18.96 9.65 9.14
N TRP A 336 -17.92 8.96 8.65
CA TRP A 336 -18.11 7.67 7.96
C TRP A 336 -18.57 6.59 8.93
N THR A 337 -17.93 6.50 10.09
CA THR A 337 -18.23 5.47 11.10
C THR A 337 -19.68 5.57 11.54
N GLU A 338 -20.13 6.75 11.96
CA GLU A 338 -21.50 6.99 12.38
C GLU A 338 -22.52 6.68 11.27
N TYR A 339 -22.24 7.07 10.02
CA TYR A 339 -23.15 6.85 8.90
C TYR A 339 -23.27 5.36 8.53
N TYR A 340 -22.16 4.63 8.40
CA TYR A 340 -22.20 3.24 7.95
C TYR A 340 -22.52 2.24 9.06
N GLU A 341 -22.31 2.58 10.33
CA GLU A 341 -22.85 1.82 11.46
C GLU A 341 -24.38 1.96 11.56
N ALA A 342 -24.92 3.15 11.26
CA ALA A 342 -26.37 3.37 11.19
C ALA A 342 -27.01 2.77 9.94
N HIS A 343 -26.24 2.62 8.85
CA HIS A 343 -26.69 2.13 7.54
C HIS A 343 -25.84 0.97 6.99
N PRO A 344 -25.75 -0.18 7.70
CA PRO A 344 -24.94 -1.31 7.24
C PRO A 344 -25.43 -1.89 5.90
N GLU A 345 -26.70 -1.69 5.54
CA GLU A 345 -27.28 -2.07 4.26
C GLU A 345 -26.68 -1.33 3.05
N HIS A 346 -26.00 -0.21 3.27
CA HIS A 346 -25.29 0.53 2.23
C HIS A 346 -23.88 -0.01 1.94
N LEU A 347 -23.39 -0.94 2.77
CA LEU A 347 -22.10 -1.60 2.56
C LEU A 347 -22.24 -2.78 1.59
N PRO A 348 -21.36 -2.91 0.59
CA PRO A 348 -21.39 -4.05 -0.31
C PRO A 348 -21.04 -5.34 0.45
N PRO A 349 -21.59 -6.49 0.03
CA PRO A 349 -21.17 -7.78 0.58
C PRO A 349 -19.69 -8.06 0.22
N LYS A 350 -18.97 -8.79 1.08
CA LYS A 350 -17.55 -9.15 0.87
C LYS A 350 -17.26 -9.79 -0.49
N GLY A 351 -18.20 -10.55 -1.06
CA GLY A 351 -18.07 -11.15 -2.39
C GLY A 351 -18.10 -10.16 -3.56
N ALA A 352 -18.44 -8.89 -3.32
CA ALA A 352 -18.40 -7.82 -4.30
C ALA A 352 -17.10 -7.00 -4.25
N TYR A 353 -16.17 -7.34 -3.36
CA TYR A 353 -14.90 -6.62 -3.24
C TYR A 353 -13.96 -7.02 -4.37
N ALA A 354 -13.19 -6.05 -4.84
CA ALA A 354 -12.14 -6.26 -5.84
C ALA A 354 -10.77 -6.21 -5.16
N ASN A 355 -9.91 -7.17 -5.49
CA ASN A 355 -8.53 -7.17 -5.02
C ASN A 355 -7.71 -6.14 -5.81
N ILE A 356 -6.99 -5.25 -5.11
CA ILE A 356 -6.30 -4.12 -5.75
C ILE A 356 -5.20 -4.61 -6.70
N HIS A 357 -4.39 -5.56 -6.25
CA HIS A 357 -3.31 -6.15 -7.05
C HIS A 357 -3.84 -6.79 -8.33
N ALA A 358 -4.85 -7.67 -8.20
CA ALA A 358 -5.45 -8.34 -9.34
C ALA A 358 -6.07 -7.36 -10.34
N GLU A 359 -6.77 -6.32 -9.88
CA GLU A 359 -7.36 -5.30 -10.76
C GLU A 359 -6.30 -4.45 -11.47
N LEU A 360 -5.23 -4.06 -10.76
CA LEU A 360 -4.13 -3.29 -11.36
C LEU A 360 -3.33 -4.13 -12.35
N MET A 361 -2.97 -5.38 -12.00
CA MET A 361 -2.28 -6.29 -12.91
C MET A 361 -3.10 -6.58 -14.16
N SER A 362 -4.40 -6.87 -14.00
CA SER A 362 -5.32 -7.07 -15.13
C SER A 362 -5.48 -5.81 -15.98
N PHE A 363 -5.35 -4.62 -15.39
CA PHE A 363 -5.38 -3.35 -16.11
C PHE A 363 -4.09 -3.11 -16.90
N PHE A 364 -2.92 -3.34 -16.29
CA PHE A 364 -1.64 -3.22 -16.97
C PHE A 364 -1.52 -4.22 -18.12
N ALA A 365 -1.85 -5.50 -17.89
CA ALA A 365 -1.80 -6.55 -18.89
C ALA A 365 -2.65 -6.22 -20.12
N ARG A 366 -3.90 -5.79 -19.91
CA ARG A 366 -4.79 -5.32 -20.98
C ARG A 366 -4.19 -4.18 -21.80
N ASN A 367 -3.65 -3.18 -21.12
CA ASN A 367 -3.10 -2.00 -21.80
C ASN A 367 -1.80 -2.33 -22.54
N MET A 368 -0.99 -3.25 -22.01
CA MET A 368 0.23 -3.72 -22.65
C MET A 368 -0.07 -4.56 -23.89
N TRP A 369 -1.02 -5.50 -23.82
CA TRP A 369 -1.47 -6.24 -25.00
C TRP A 369 -1.98 -5.30 -26.09
N ARG A 370 -2.79 -4.31 -25.74
CA ARG A 370 -3.27 -3.30 -26.69
C ARG A 370 -2.13 -2.52 -27.34
N LYS A 371 -1.07 -2.20 -26.61
CA LYS A 371 0.10 -1.52 -27.18
C LYS A 371 0.91 -2.40 -28.10
N ILE A 372 1.12 -3.67 -27.71
CA ILE A 372 1.72 -4.68 -28.59
C ILE A 372 0.89 -4.72 -29.88
N TRP A 373 -0.43 -4.87 -29.74
CA TRP A 373 -1.37 -4.87 -30.85
C TRP A 373 -1.27 -3.62 -31.72
N GLU A 374 -1.32 -2.41 -31.16
CA GLU A 374 -1.18 -1.16 -31.92
C GLU A 374 0.16 -1.11 -32.69
N ALA A 375 1.24 -1.58 -32.09
CA ALA A 375 2.59 -1.52 -32.66
C ALA A 375 2.87 -2.62 -33.71
N ILE A 376 2.26 -3.81 -33.59
CA ILE A 376 2.38 -4.87 -34.61
C ILE A 376 1.39 -4.67 -35.78
N GLY A 377 0.58 -3.61 -35.77
CA GLY A 377 -0.30 -3.30 -36.89
C GLY A 377 0.44 -2.88 -38.16
N PRO A 378 -0.20 -3.01 -39.35
CA PRO A 378 0.40 -2.57 -40.61
C PRO A 378 0.72 -1.08 -40.56
N GLU A 379 1.89 -0.68 -41.09
CA GLU A 379 2.23 0.73 -41.25
C GLU A 379 1.25 1.35 -42.25
N ALA A 380 0.52 2.38 -41.82
CA ALA A 380 -0.44 3.12 -42.63
C ALA A 380 0.25 3.73 -43.87
N THR A 381 0.27 3.00 -44.99
CA THR A 381 0.73 3.49 -46.28
C THR A 381 -0.46 4.05 -47.05
N THR A 382 -0.49 5.36 -47.23
CA THR A 382 -1.45 5.98 -48.16
C THR A 382 -1.03 5.74 -49.62
N LYS A 383 -1.99 5.81 -50.56
CA LYS A 383 -1.77 5.71 -52.02
C LYS A 383 -0.72 6.68 -52.61
N ASN A 384 -0.20 7.62 -51.82
CA ASN A 384 0.81 8.60 -52.21
C ASN A 384 2.16 8.42 -51.49
N GLY A 385 2.41 7.29 -50.82
CA GLY A 385 3.73 6.95 -50.26
C GLY A 385 4.19 7.81 -49.07
N SER A 386 3.26 8.47 -48.37
CA SER A 386 3.54 9.19 -47.12
C SER A 386 2.93 8.45 -45.93
N VAL A 387 3.77 8.18 -44.92
CA VAL A 387 3.41 7.58 -43.64
C VAL A 387 2.69 8.63 -42.80
N ILE A 388 1.43 8.38 -42.44
CA ILE A 388 0.68 9.23 -41.50
C ILE A 388 0.61 8.49 -40.17
N TYR A 389 1.22 9.07 -39.14
CA TYR A 389 0.88 8.72 -37.76
C TYR A 389 -0.46 9.41 -37.43
N SER A 390 -1.59 8.71 -37.61
CA SER A 390 -2.87 9.25 -37.18
C SER A 390 -2.93 9.31 -35.65
N ASN A 391 -3.37 10.44 -35.12
CA ASN A 391 -3.62 10.63 -33.68
C ASN A 391 -5.09 10.32 -33.30
N ASP A 392 -5.90 9.90 -34.27
CA ASP A 392 -7.29 9.54 -34.10
C ASP A 392 -7.46 8.00 -34.05
N PRO A 393 -7.89 7.43 -32.92
CA PRO A 393 -8.15 5.99 -32.78
C PRO A 393 -9.21 5.47 -33.76
N THR A 394 -10.12 6.35 -34.21
CA THR A 394 -11.16 5.99 -35.18
C THR A 394 -10.61 5.84 -36.60
N GLU A 395 -9.48 6.47 -36.93
CA GLU A 395 -8.80 6.27 -38.21
C GLU A 395 -7.94 4.99 -38.22
N LEU A 396 -7.37 4.58 -37.08
CA LEU A 396 -6.71 3.27 -36.90
C LEU A 396 -7.69 2.09 -37.07
N CYS A 397 -8.98 2.29 -36.77
CA CYS A 397 -10.05 1.31 -36.96
C CYS A 397 -10.52 1.13 -38.42
N THR A 398 -9.97 1.90 -39.37
CA THR A 398 -10.33 1.79 -40.80
C THR A 398 -9.37 0.95 -41.63
N TYR A 399 -8.32 0.41 -41.01
CA TYR A 399 -7.41 -0.54 -41.64
C TYR A 399 -7.92 -1.96 -41.42
N ASP A 400 -7.92 -2.78 -42.46
CA ASP A 400 -8.21 -4.22 -42.37
C ASP A 400 -7.34 -4.81 -41.26
N CYS A 401 -7.99 -5.32 -40.22
CA CYS A 401 -7.32 -6.00 -39.13
C CYS A 401 -6.86 -7.36 -39.69
N ASP A 402 -5.65 -7.42 -40.24
CA ASP A 402 -5.05 -8.67 -40.74
C ASP A 402 -4.49 -9.47 -39.56
N PRO A 403 -5.17 -10.55 -39.11
CA PRO A 403 -4.76 -11.31 -37.94
C PRO A 403 -3.47 -12.10 -38.21
N SER A 404 -3.27 -12.55 -39.46
CA SER A 404 -2.13 -13.37 -39.87
C SER A 404 -0.84 -12.56 -39.91
N GLU A 405 -0.85 -11.36 -40.50
CA GLU A 405 0.34 -10.49 -40.53
C GLU A 405 0.78 -10.08 -39.12
N ARG A 406 -0.19 -9.89 -38.22
CA ARG A 406 0.09 -9.53 -36.82
C ARG A 406 0.70 -10.71 -36.05
N LEU A 407 0.20 -11.92 -36.29
CA LEU A 407 0.75 -13.14 -35.70
C LEU A 407 2.21 -13.32 -36.14
N GLU A 408 2.51 -13.21 -37.43
CA GLU A 408 3.88 -13.33 -37.97
C GLU A 408 4.90 -12.34 -37.37
N ARG A 409 4.44 -11.20 -36.83
CA ARG A 409 5.33 -10.20 -36.22
C ARG A 409 5.69 -10.48 -34.77
N ILE A 410 4.91 -11.32 -34.08
CA ILE A 410 5.13 -11.65 -32.67
C ILE A 410 5.59 -13.10 -32.48
N ASP A 411 5.14 -13.99 -33.36
CA ASP A 411 5.56 -15.39 -33.47
C ASP A 411 6.96 -15.44 -34.12
N LEU A 412 7.99 -15.51 -33.27
CA LEU A 412 9.38 -15.40 -33.66
C LEU A 412 9.93 -16.70 -34.26
N ASP A 413 9.39 -17.85 -33.85
CA ASP A 413 9.81 -19.16 -34.34
C ASP A 413 8.90 -19.74 -35.44
N GLN A 414 7.79 -19.05 -35.74
CA GLN A 414 6.84 -19.33 -36.81
C GLN A 414 6.12 -20.66 -36.64
N ASP A 415 5.87 -21.08 -35.40
CA ASP A 415 5.14 -22.31 -35.08
C ASP A 415 3.62 -22.12 -35.02
N GLY A 416 3.14 -20.87 -35.12
CA GLY A 416 1.73 -20.49 -35.08
C GLY A 416 1.16 -20.28 -33.68
N ILE A 417 1.98 -20.36 -32.63
CA ILE A 417 1.61 -20.23 -31.22
C ILE A 417 2.44 -19.13 -30.55
N VAL A 418 1.78 -18.10 -30.03
CA VAL A 418 2.45 -17.06 -29.25
C VAL A 418 2.66 -17.54 -27.82
N THR A 419 3.92 -17.68 -27.43
CA THR A 419 4.37 -18.09 -26.10
C THR A 419 4.49 -16.91 -25.13
N VAL A 420 4.57 -17.20 -23.83
CA VAL A 420 4.87 -16.19 -22.79
C VAL A 420 6.22 -15.51 -23.06
N ASP A 421 7.19 -16.22 -23.63
CA ASP A 421 8.53 -15.69 -23.90
C ASP A 421 8.52 -14.68 -25.06
N GLU A 422 7.69 -14.91 -26.06
CA GLU A 422 7.48 -13.96 -27.15
C GLU A 422 6.73 -12.72 -26.69
N ILE A 423 5.70 -12.88 -25.86
CA ILE A 423 5.06 -11.74 -25.19
C ILE A 423 6.07 -10.97 -24.35
N HIS A 424 6.91 -11.65 -23.57
CA HIS A 424 7.94 -11.02 -22.75
C HIS A 424 8.94 -10.23 -23.59
N ASN A 425 9.40 -10.80 -24.71
CA ASN A 425 10.27 -10.10 -25.66
C ASN A 425 9.55 -8.91 -26.32
N ALA A 426 8.26 -9.04 -26.67
CA ALA A 426 7.48 -7.96 -27.24
C ALA A 426 7.30 -6.78 -26.26
N LEU A 427 7.14 -7.04 -24.96
CA LEU A 427 7.10 -5.97 -23.95
C LEU A 427 8.39 -5.13 -23.94
N ARG A 428 9.54 -5.77 -24.13
CA ARG A 428 10.84 -5.10 -24.26
C ARG A 428 10.99 -4.38 -25.60
N ASP A 429 10.86 -5.13 -26.69
CA ASP A 429 11.32 -4.70 -28.02
C ASP A 429 10.28 -3.86 -28.77
N VAL A 430 8.99 -4.15 -28.57
CA VAL A 430 7.88 -3.47 -29.25
C VAL A 430 7.34 -2.33 -28.39
N VAL A 431 7.08 -2.58 -27.10
CA VAL A 431 6.52 -1.56 -26.20
C VAL A 431 7.59 -0.63 -25.61
N GLY A 432 8.83 -1.10 -25.51
CA GLY A 432 9.94 -0.32 -24.93
C GLY A 432 9.84 -0.20 -23.41
N LEU A 433 9.40 -1.25 -22.72
CA LEU A 433 9.39 -1.34 -21.26
C LEU A 433 10.68 -1.94 -20.74
N SER A 434 11.06 -1.58 -19.52
CA SER A 434 12.04 -2.36 -18.76
C SER A 434 11.38 -3.66 -18.28
N VAL A 435 11.94 -4.81 -18.65
CA VAL A 435 11.52 -6.13 -18.14
C VAL A 435 12.76 -6.96 -17.78
N ASP A 436 12.71 -7.65 -16.64
CA ASP A 436 13.81 -8.52 -16.24
C ASP A 436 13.66 -9.90 -16.92
N PRO A 437 14.72 -10.47 -17.53
CA PRO A 437 14.63 -11.76 -18.23
C PRO A 437 14.17 -12.94 -17.36
N THR A 438 14.32 -12.83 -16.04
CA THR A 438 13.95 -13.89 -15.09
C THR A 438 12.56 -13.72 -14.50
N GLU A 439 11.95 -12.54 -14.64
CA GLU A 439 10.62 -12.22 -14.11
C GLU A 439 9.57 -12.22 -15.23
N LYS A 440 8.76 -13.28 -15.29
CA LYS A 440 7.79 -13.50 -16.37
C LYS A 440 6.34 -13.28 -15.96
N SER A 441 6.04 -13.02 -14.68
CA SER A 441 4.67 -12.89 -14.19
C SER A 441 3.85 -11.87 -14.99
N LEU A 442 4.43 -10.70 -15.31
CA LEU A 442 3.76 -9.70 -16.13
C LEU A 442 3.41 -10.23 -17.53
N ALA A 443 4.33 -10.97 -18.17
CA ALA A 443 4.11 -11.55 -19.48
C ALA A 443 3.04 -12.66 -19.43
N GLU A 444 2.98 -13.46 -18.36
CA GLU A 444 1.91 -14.45 -18.15
C GLU A 444 0.54 -13.79 -18.07
N PHE A 445 0.40 -12.67 -17.34
CA PHE A 445 -0.85 -11.91 -17.29
C PHE A 445 -1.23 -11.34 -18.66
N VAL A 446 -0.27 -10.81 -19.42
CA VAL A 446 -0.51 -10.28 -20.78
C VAL A 446 -0.92 -11.41 -21.72
N HIS A 447 -0.24 -12.55 -21.68
CA HIS A 447 -0.54 -13.75 -22.46
C HIS A 447 -1.95 -14.27 -22.16
N SER A 448 -2.34 -14.37 -20.89
CA SER A 448 -3.69 -14.78 -20.50
C SER A 448 -4.80 -13.84 -20.98
N PHE A 449 -4.46 -12.57 -21.28
CA PHE A 449 -5.40 -11.63 -21.88
C PHE A 449 -5.43 -11.73 -23.41
N ALA A 450 -4.32 -12.12 -24.02
CA ALA A 450 -4.24 -12.40 -25.46
C ALA A 450 -4.95 -13.72 -25.82
N ASP A 451 -5.01 -14.68 -24.90
CA ASP A 451 -5.78 -15.92 -25.02
C ASP A 451 -7.27 -15.63 -24.83
N THR A 452 -7.95 -15.30 -25.92
CA THR A 452 -9.38 -14.96 -25.93
C THR A 452 -10.27 -16.19 -25.94
N THR A 453 -9.77 -17.33 -26.42
CA THR A 453 -10.49 -18.60 -26.47
C THR A 453 -10.46 -19.35 -25.12
N GLY A 454 -9.46 -19.06 -24.28
CA GLY A 454 -9.27 -19.63 -22.95
C GLY A 454 -8.74 -21.06 -22.97
N ASP A 455 -8.06 -21.47 -24.04
CA ASP A 455 -7.52 -22.82 -24.20
C ASP A 455 -6.06 -22.97 -23.69
N GLY A 456 -5.46 -21.86 -23.24
CA GLY A 456 -4.12 -21.80 -22.69
C GLY A 456 -3.02 -21.57 -23.73
N VAL A 457 -3.37 -21.40 -25.01
CA VAL A 457 -2.45 -21.01 -26.08
C VAL A 457 -2.97 -19.75 -26.78
N VAL A 458 -2.08 -19.00 -27.43
CA VAL A 458 -2.48 -17.81 -28.20
C VAL A 458 -2.20 -18.11 -29.66
N THR A 459 -3.24 -18.17 -30.47
CA THR A 459 -3.16 -18.60 -31.87
C THR A 459 -3.81 -17.58 -32.81
N LEU A 460 -3.86 -17.91 -34.11
CA LEU A 460 -4.57 -17.10 -35.11
C LEU A 460 -6.05 -16.88 -34.75
N GLU A 461 -6.72 -17.87 -34.15
CA GLU A 461 -8.13 -17.76 -33.75
C GLU A 461 -8.35 -16.67 -32.69
N ASP A 462 -7.38 -16.50 -31.78
CA ASP A 462 -7.43 -15.42 -30.79
C ASP A 462 -7.26 -14.05 -31.43
N PHE A 463 -6.38 -13.95 -32.41
CA PHE A 463 -6.15 -12.72 -33.15
C PHE A 463 -7.37 -12.34 -33.99
N GLU A 464 -8.04 -13.32 -34.62
CA GLU A 464 -9.30 -13.13 -35.33
C GLU A 464 -10.39 -12.60 -34.39
N THR A 465 -10.56 -13.26 -33.23
CA THR A 465 -11.52 -12.85 -32.19
C THR A 465 -11.24 -11.42 -31.72
N PHE A 466 -9.98 -11.10 -31.45
CA PHE A 466 -9.59 -9.78 -30.99
C PHE A 466 -9.82 -8.69 -32.06
N CYS A 467 -9.58 -8.99 -33.35
CA CYS A 467 -9.91 -8.11 -34.46
C CYS A 467 -11.40 -7.74 -34.52
N GLU A 468 -12.29 -8.71 -34.27
CA GLU A 468 -13.73 -8.48 -34.26
C GLU A 468 -14.20 -7.62 -33.07
N GLU A 469 -13.57 -7.78 -31.91
CA GLU A 469 -13.97 -7.07 -30.69
C GLU A 469 -13.34 -5.67 -30.55
N MET A 470 -12.22 -5.42 -31.24
CA MET A 470 -11.43 -4.19 -31.17
C MET A 470 -12.22 -2.88 -31.36
N PRO A 471 -13.12 -2.74 -32.37
CA PRO A 471 -13.88 -1.51 -32.58
C PRO A 471 -14.71 -1.10 -31.35
N ALA A 472 -15.33 -2.07 -30.66
CA ALA A 472 -16.10 -1.82 -29.44
C ALA A 472 -15.22 -1.43 -28.24
N PHE A 473 -13.94 -1.84 -28.24
CA PHE A 473 -12.97 -1.53 -27.19
C PHE A 473 -12.32 -0.14 -27.33
N TYR A 474 -12.24 0.42 -28.55
CA TYR A 474 -11.63 1.74 -28.80
C TYR A 474 -12.56 2.92 -28.51
N GLU A 475 -13.88 2.78 -28.62
CA GLU A 475 -14.84 3.87 -28.34
C GLU A 475 -14.78 4.40 -26.89
N SER A 476 -14.17 3.68 -25.94
CA SER A 476 -14.15 4.03 -24.51
C SER A 476 -12.81 4.62 -24.00
N GLN A 477 -12.22 5.57 -24.74
CA GLN A 477 -10.87 6.11 -24.46
C GLN A 477 -10.73 6.90 -23.14
N LYS A 478 -10.21 6.25 -22.08
CA LYS A 478 -9.66 6.92 -20.88
C LYS A 478 -8.35 6.30 -20.35
N TRP A 479 -7.64 5.48 -21.13
CA TRP A 479 -6.46 4.72 -20.65
C TRP A 479 -5.12 5.49 -20.68
N ARG A 480 -5.10 6.73 -21.17
CA ARG A 480 -3.86 7.51 -21.43
C ARG A 480 -3.06 7.90 -20.17
N LEU A 481 -3.59 7.70 -18.96
CA LEU A 481 -2.91 8.06 -17.71
C LEU A 481 -1.73 7.14 -17.36
N ALA A 482 -1.82 5.83 -17.65
CA ALA A 482 -0.75 4.88 -17.30
C ALA A 482 0.44 4.93 -18.26
N PHE A 483 0.24 5.48 -19.46
CA PHE A 483 1.24 5.53 -20.51
C PHE A 483 1.09 6.77 -21.38
N PRO A 484 1.49 7.96 -20.89
CA PRO A 484 1.56 9.16 -21.74
C PRO A 484 2.48 8.89 -22.95
N LYS A 485 2.08 9.32 -24.15
CA LYS A 485 2.96 9.27 -25.33
C LYS A 485 4.26 10.02 -25.03
N VAL A 486 5.38 9.49 -25.49
CA VAL A 486 6.63 10.25 -25.56
C VAL A 486 6.34 11.49 -26.41
N ALA A 487 6.54 12.69 -25.85
CA ALA A 487 6.41 13.91 -26.63
C ALA A 487 7.40 13.81 -27.80
N ALA A 488 6.95 14.14 -29.01
CA ALA A 488 7.76 14.02 -30.23
C ALA A 488 9.07 14.84 -30.21
N ASP A 489 9.30 15.64 -29.17
CA ASP A 489 10.46 16.51 -29.00
C ASP A 489 11.58 15.93 -28.10
N SER A 490 11.47 14.68 -27.61
CA SER A 490 12.53 14.10 -26.75
C SER A 490 13.52 13.17 -27.45
N VAL A 491 13.55 13.13 -28.78
CA VAL A 491 14.66 12.52 -29.55
C VAL A 491 15.58 13.62 -30.06
N ALA A 492 16.27 14.27 -29.12
CA ALA A 492 17.46 15.07 -29.39
C ALA A 492 18.24 15.31 -28.09
N VAL A 493 19.03 14.31 -27.66
CA VAL A 493 20.43 14.44 -27.21
C VAL A 493 21.15 13.13 -27.53
#